data_AF-A0A6A7C828-F1
#
_entry.id   AF-A0A6A7C828-F1
#
_cell.length_a   1.000
_cell.length_b   1.000
_cell.length_c   1.000
_cell.angle_alpha   90.00
_cell.angle_beta   90.00
_cell.angle_gamma   90.00
#
_symmetry.space_group_name_H-M   'P 1'
#
loop_
_entity.id
_entity.type
_entity.pdbx_description
1 polymer ?
#
loop_
_entity_poly.entity_id
_entity_poly.type
_entity_poly.pdbx_seq_one_letter_code
_entity_poly.pdbx_strand_id
1 'polypeptide(L)'
;MANKYLLSITGGPSYTEQTPLPVNSEKFTKITSPKISANVVVRVQNFRGLSTDGKSQSTLKTSPYFSTTPHEGDLYSIQFSFVLKDDSINGNDLVFGNDFDHPIRDKLPPGFQQAFNLVKWFVDPGLYGDVQADEPYLYGPLLSSMNVLSIGPWESEQDEDSSKEVKNLEEGSSGSGSAARSKLSLPDTSAARKKHFLVESNLKEFTFEKGRVYHNDFFNPYLDFNEFALKLPKFSLVPGITIPIISYWDGQPLR
;
A
#
# COMPACT_ATOMS: atom_id res chain seq x y z
N MET A 1 25.45 -0.76 3.46
CA MET A 1 24.81 -0.76 4.79
C MET A 1 23.59 -1.66 4.82
N ALA A 2 22.69 -1.56 3.84
CA ALA A 2 21.53 -2.44 3.72
C ALA A 2 21.88 -3.94 3.70
N ASN A 3 23.03 -4.31 3.12
CA ASN A 3 23.56 -5.68 3.12
C ASN A 3 23.88 -6.28 4.50
N LYS A 4 23.85 -5.48 5.58
CA LYS A 4 24.00 -5.97 6.96
C LYS A 4 22.67 -6.41 7.58
N TYR A 5 21.55 -6.15 6.91
CA TYR A 5 20.21 -6.39 7.43
C TYR A 5 19.43 -7.30 6.46
N LEU A 6 18.50 -8.06 7.03
CA LEU A 6 17.53 -8.85 6.28
C LEU A 6 16.14 -8.29 6.55
N LEU A 7 15.37 -8.14 5.48
CA LEU A 7 13.99 -7.67 5.57
C LEU A 7 13.12 -8.75 6.22
N SER A 8 12.45 -8.41 7.32
CA SER A 8 11.38 -9.20 7.90
C SER A 8 10.06 -8.50 7.62
N ILE A 9 9.10 -9.21 7.04
CA ILE A 9 7.77 -8.66 6.75
C ILE A 9 6.75 -9.42 7.58
N THR A 10 6.05 -8.70 8.43
CA THR A 10 5.02 -9.21 9.34
C THR A 10 3.71 -8.45 9.12
N GLY A 11 2.58 -9.09 9.41
CA GLY A 11 1.28 -8.43 9.35
C GLY A 11 0.25 -9.09 10.27
N GLY A 12 -0.75 -8.31 10.64
CA GLY A 12 -1.88 -8.75 11.45
C GLY A 12 -2.81 -7.60 11.82
N PRO A 13 -3.83 -7.84 12.66
CA PRO A 13 -4.91 -6.88 12.91
C PRO A 13 -4.50 -5.69 13.81
N SER A 14 -3.35 -5.75 14.47
CA SER A 14 -2.83 -4.70 15.36
C SER A 14 -1.30 -4.68 15.37
N TYR A 15 -0.69 -3.67 15.99
CA TYR A 15 0.77 -3.56 16.12
C TYR A 15 1.40 -4.63 17.01
N THR A 16 0.62 -5.21 17.92
CA THR A 16 1.08 -6.26 18.84
C THR A 16 0.78 -7.67 18.35
N GLU A 17 -0.18 -7.83 17.45
CA GLU A 17 -0.62 -9.12 16.92
C GLU A 17 -0.16 -9.25 15.47
N GLN A 18 1.11 -9.57 15.26
CA GLN A 18 1.69 -9.71 13.93
C GLN A 18 2.32 -11.08 13.72
N THR A 19 2.25 -11.58 12.50
CA THR A 19 2.89 -12.84 12.08
C THR A 19 3.69 -12.65 10.79
N PRO A 20 4.82 -13.38 10.61
CA PRO A 20 5.57 -13.35 9.35
C PRO A 20 4.69 -13.67 8.13
N LEU A 21 4.77 -12.84 7.09
CA LEU A 21 4.00 -13.00 5.85
C LEU A 21 4.80 -13.80 4.81
N PRO A 22 4.15 -14.68 4.02
CA PRO A 22 4.78 -15.41 2.93
C PRO A 22 4.98 -14.52 1.70
N VAL A 23 6.07 -13.76 1.69
CA VAL A 23 6.41 -12.83 0.59
C VAL A 23 6.58 -13.61 -0.74
N ASN A 24 6.01 -13.07 -1.82
CA ASN A 24 6.04 -13.63 -3.18
C ASN A 24 5.35 -15.01 -3.36
N SER A 25 4.55 -15.49 -2.41
CA SER A 25 3.96 -16.83 -2.50
C SER A 25 2.68 -16.95 -3.33
N GLU A 26 2.14 -15.84 -3.86
CA GLU A 26 0.82 -15.77 -4.52
C GLU A 26 -0.30 -16.46 -3.72
N LYS A 27 -0.26 -16.30 -2.39
CA LYS A 27 -1.27 -16.81 -1.46
C LYS A 27 -1.70 -15.69 -0.54
N PHE A 28 -3.02 -15.51 -0.42
CA PHE A 28 -3.57 -14.56 0.53
C PHE A 28 -3.24 -14.97 1.97
N THR A 29 -2.74 -14.01 2.75
CA THR A 29 -2.76 -14.09 4.20
C THR A 29 -4.02 -13.40 4.70
N LYS A 30 -4.89 -14.15 5.36
CA LYS A 30 -6.12 -13.61 5.93
C LYS A 30 -5.81 -12.91 7.25
N ILE A 31 -6.19 -11.64 7.35
CA ILE A 31 -6.12 -10.83 8.55
C ILE A 31 -7.54 -10.45 8.94
N THR A 32 -7.91 -10.72 10.18
CA THR A 32 -9.28 -10.50 10.66
C THR A 32 -9.28 -9.80 12.00
N SER A 33 -10.15 -8.82 12.15
CA SER A 33 -10.48 -8.17 13.41
C SER A 33 -12.01 -8.10 13.57
N PRO A 34 -12.54 -7.56 14.68
CA PRO A 34 -13.96 -7.25 14.80
C PRO A 34 -14.47 -6.28 13.72
N LYS A 35 -13.61 -5.38 13.23
CA LYS A 35 -13.99 -4.31 12.27
C LYS A 35 -13.81 -4.71 10.81
N ILE A 36 -12.82 -5.56 10.49
CA ILE A 36 -12.44 -5.84 9.10
C ILE A 36 -12.11 -7.32 8.88
N SER A 37 -12.42 -7.83 7.69
CA SER A 37 -11.84 -9.06 7.12
C SER A 37 -10.99 -8.64 5.93
N ALA A 38 -9.71 -8.97 5.93
CA ALA A 38 -8.79 -8.61 4.86
C ALA A 38 -8.00 -9.82 4.37
N ASN A 39 -7.68 -9.82 3.08
CA ASN A 39 -6.77 -10.76 2.45
C ASN A 39 -5.59 -9.96 1.89
N VAL A 40 -4.36 -10.29 2.28
CA VAL A 40 -3.16 -9.53 1.91
C VAL A 40 -2.15 -10.41 1.19
N VAL A 41 -1.54 -9.88 0.13
CA VAL A 41 -0.38 -10.44 -0.57
C VAL A 41 0.69 -9.37 -0.64
N VAL A 42 1.89 -9.71 -0.19
CA VAL A 42 3.06 -8.85 -0.30
C VAL A 42 4.05 -9.44 -1.28
N ARG A 43 4.49 -8.63 -2.22
CA ARG A 43 5.48 -8.98 -3.24
C ARG A 43 6.63 -8.01 -3.17
N VAL A 44 7.85 -8.52 -3.27
CA VAL A 44 9.06 -7.70 -3.33
C VAL A 44 9.96 -8.26 -4.42
N GLN A 45 10.32 -7.40 -5.37
CA GLN A 45 11.20 -7.77 -6.47
C GLN A 45 12.61 -8.02 -5.93
N ASN A 46 13.27 -9.09 -6.36
CA ASN A 46 14.60 -9.50 -5.87
C ASN A 46 14.68 -9.67 -4.33
N PHE A 47 13.61 -10.17 -3.70
CA PHE A 47 13.48 -10.30 -2.25
C PHE A 47 14.64 -11.06 -1.60
N ARG A 48 15.41 -10.36 -0.75
CA ARG A 48 16.52 -10.97 0.01
C ARG A 48 16.23 -11.19 1.50
N GLY A 49 14.97 -11.03 1.92
CA GLY A 49 14.55 -11.09 3.31
C GLY A 49 14.36 -12.51 3.88
N LEU A 50 13.81 -12.54 5.09
CA LEU A 50 13.52 -13.74 5.85
C LEU A 50 12.30 -14.48 5.30
N SER A 51 12.31 -15.80 5.49
CA SER A 51 11.16 -16.68 5.30
C SER A 51 10.19 -16.56 6.49
N THR A 52 9.03 -17.22 6.40
CA THR A 52 8.01 -17.20 7.46
C THR A 52 8.45 -17.88 8.76
N ASP A 53 9.53 -18.64 8.74
CA ASP A 53 10.16 -19.19 9.95
C ASP A 53 10.95 -18.16 10.77
N GLY A 54 11.16 -16.95 10.21
CA GLY A 54 11.92 -15.86 10.82
C GLY A 54 13.41 -16.14 10.99
N LYS A 55 13.94 -17.22 10.40
CA LYS A 55 15.31 -17.71 10.65
C LYS A 55 16.09 -17.92 9.36
N SER A 56 15.45 -18.47 8.35
CA SER A 56 16.06 -18.72 7.05
C SER A 56 15.73 -17.60 6.07
N GLN A 57 16.58 -17.39 5.06
CA GLN A 57 16.22 -16.49 3.97
C GLN A 57 15.17 -17.15 3.07
N SER A 58 14.23 -16.36 2.56
CA SER A 58 13.23 -16.87 1.63
C SER A 58 13.86 -17.36 0.33
N THR A 59 13.34 -18.47 -0.20
CA THR A 59 13.70 -18.99 -1.53
C THR A 59 12.91 -18.31 -2.65
N LEU A 60 11.79 -17.65 -2.34
CA LEU A 60 10.94 -16.94 -3.29
C LEU A 60 11.44 -15.51 -3.52
N LYS A 61 12.39 -15.37 -4.45
CA LYS A 61 13.06 -14.10 -4.74
C LYS A 61 12.24 -13.11 -5.57
N THR A 62 11.23 -13.58 -6.30
CA THR A 62 10.39 -12.78 -7.18
C THR A 62 9.01 -13.42 -7.31
N SER A 63 8.09 -12.75 -8.00
CA SER A 63 6.71 -13.17 -8.27
C SER A 63 6.40 -13.02 -9.77
N PRO A 64 5.50 -13.85 -10.34
CA PRO A 64 4.97 -13.65 -11.69
C PRO A 64 4.37 -12.26 -11.95
N TYR A 65 3.95 -11.56 -10.88
CA TYR A 65 3.45 -10.19 -10.93
C TYR A 65 4.41 -9.26 -11.69
N PHE A 66 5.70 -9.27 -11.33
CA PHE A 66 6.73 -8.41 -11.93
C PHE A 66 7.12 -8.80 -13.37
N SER A 67 6.50 -9.83 -13.93
CA SER A 67 6.66 -10.22 -15.34
C SER A 67 5.40 -9.93 -16.16
N THR A 68 4.39 -9.29 -15.57
CA THR A 68 3.13 -8.97 -16.23
C THR A 68 3.00 -7.47 -16.43
N THR A 69 2.56 -7.04 -17.61
CA THR A 69 2.30 -5.62 -17.89
C THR A 69 1.17 -5.08 -17.00
N PRO A 70 1.30 -3.88 -16.41
CA PRO A 70 2.41 -2.91 -16.53
C PRO A 70 3.46 -2.96 -15.39
N HIS A 71 3.58 -4.09 -14.68
CA HIS A 71 4.30 -4.20 -13.41
C HIS A 71 5.79 -4.54 -13.53
N GLU A 72 6.37 -4.56 -14.73
CA GLU A 72 7.76 -4.96 -14.97
C GLU A 72 8.78 -4.01 -14.30
N GLY A 73 8.37 -2.75 -14.08
CA GLY A 73 9.16 -1.74 -13.41
C GLY A 73 8.98 -1.68 -11.89
N ASP A 74 7.94 -2.32 -11.34
CA ASP A 74 7.61 -2.20 -9.92
C ASP A 74 8.63 -2.92 -9.03
N LEU A 75 8.93 -2.33 -7.88
CA LEU A 75 9.86 -2.92 -6.91
C LEU A 75 9.14 -3.73 -5.83
N TYR A 76 7.84 -3.48 -5.64
CA TYR A 76 6.99 -4.18 -4.70
C TYR A 76 5.52 -4.01 -5.08
N SER A 77 4.67 -4.85 -4.50
CA SER A 77 3.22 -4.70 -4.47
C SER A 77 2.70 -5.13 -3.10
N ILE A 78 1.81 -4.33 -2.54
CA ILE A 78 0.96 -4.66 -1.39
C ILE A 78 -0.46 -4.72 -1.94
N GLN A 79 -0.87 -5.92 -2.34
CA GLN A 79 -2.21 -6.17 -2.84
C GLN A 79 -3.08 -6.65 -1.68
N PHE A 80 -4.24 -6.03 -1.49
CA PHE A 80 -5.17 -6.46 -0.46
C PHE A 80 -6.62 -6.25 -0.86
N SER A 81 -7.48 -7.16 -0.41
CA SER A 81 -8.92 -6.93 -0.37
C SER A 81 -9.42 -6.83 1.04
N PHE A 82 -10.51 -6.11 1.25
CA PHE A 82 -11.15 -6.04 2.55
C PHE A 82 -12.67 -5.93 2.49
N VAL A 83 -13.30 -6.33 3.59
CA VAL A 83 -14.72 -6.17 3.90
C VAL A 83 -14.85 -5.56 5.28
N LEU A 84 -15.64 -4.49 5.39
CA LEU A 84 -16.01 -3.90 6.67
C LEU A 84 -17.13 -4.71 7.33
N LYS A 85 -16.93 -5.10 8.58
CA LYS A 85 -17.86 -5.97 9.35
C LYS A 85 -18.81 -5.19 10.26
N ASP A 86 -18.35 -4.05 10.76
CA ASP A 86 -19.04 -3.29 11.78
C ASP A 86 -19.91 -2.20 11.15
N ASP A 87 -19.34 -1.02 10.90
CA ASP A 87 -20.01 0.10 10.26
C ASP A 87 -19.38 0.44 8.91
N SER A 88 -20.17 1.12 8.07
CA SER A 88 -19.65 1.80 6.89
C SER A 88 -18.75 2.97 7.30
N ILE A 89 -17.71 3.25 6.51
CA ILE A 89 -16.72 4.30 6.79
C ILE A 89 -16.79 5.37 5.70
N ASN A 90 -16.78 6.65 6.08
CA ASN A 90 -16.71 7.73 5.11
C ASN A 90 -15.38 7.70 4.34
N GLY A 91 -15.39 8.02 3.04
CA GLY A 91 -14.19 8.00 2.21
C GLY A 91 -13.07 8.92 2.70
N ASN A 92 -13.40 9.95 3.46
CA ASN A 92 -12.45 10.88 4.07
C ASN A 92 -11.74 10.31 5.33
N ASP A 93 -12.32 9.30 5.97
CA ASP A 93 -11.84 8.80 7.26
C ASP A 93 -11.00 7.51 7.13
N LEU A 94 -11.05 6.85 5.96
CA LEU A 94 -10.24 5.67 5.68
C LEU A 94 -8.93 6.04 4.99
N VAL A 95 -7.83 5.85 5.71
CA VAL A 95 -6.49 6.24 5.26
C VAL A 95 -5.59 5.02 5.07
N PHE A 96 -4.54 5.22 4.27
CA PHE A 96 -3.42 4.29 4.11
C PHE A 96 -2.12 5.06 4.26
N GLY A 97 -1.14 4.44 4.91
CA GLY A 97 0.17 5.04 5.05
C GLY A 97 0.94 4.44 6.21
N ASN A 98 1.93 5.18 6.69
CA ASN A 98 2.92 4.70 7.64
C ASN A 98 2.93 5.56 8.89
N ASP A 99 3.21 4.95 10.03
CA ASP A 99 3.49 5.64 11.28
C ASP A 99 4.70 5.05 12.01
N PHE A 100 5.14 5.77 13.04
CA PHE A 100 6.39 5.55 13.75
C PHE A 100 6.13 5.62 15.25
N ASP A 101 6.75 4.69 16.00
CA ASP A 101 6.54 4.58 17.46
C ASP A 101 7.21 5.71 18.25
N HIS A 102 8.19 6.38 17.66
CA HIS A 102 8.98 7.40 18.32
C HIS A 102 9.55 8.43 17.33
N PRO A 103 10.01 9.60 17.82
CA PRO A 103 10.36 10.70 16.94
C PRO A 103 11.54 10.36 16.02
N ILE A 104 11.43 10.75 14.75
CA ILE A 104 12.49 10.59 13.72
C ILE A 104 13.17 11.90 13.33
N ARG A 105 12.79 13.02 13.96
CA ARG A 105 13.25 14.37 13.60
C ARG A 105 14.78 14.53 13.54
N ASP A 106 15.52 13.89 14.45
CA ASP A 106 16.99 13.92 14.48
C ASP A 106 17.66 12.99 13.45
N LYS A 107 16.83 12.24 12.71
CA LYS A 107 17.22 11.28 11.69
C LYS A 107 16.86 11.73 10.29
N LEU A 108 16.07 12.79 10.13
CA LEU A 108 15.67 13.25 8.81
C LEU A 108 16.91 13.69 7.99
N PRO A 109 17.03 13.24 6.72
CA PRO A 109 18.13 13.68 5.87
C PRO A 109 18.10 15.20 5.68
N PRO A 110 19.27 15.86 5.53
CA PRO A 110 19.31 17.26 5.11
C PRO A 110 18.48 17.45 3.83
N GLY A 111 17.59 18.43 3.83
CA GLY A 111 16.68 18.69 2.70
C GLY A 111 15.43 17.79 2.65
N PHE A 112 15.09 17.11 3.75
CA PHE A 112 13.90 16.24 3.82
C PHE A 112 12.62 16.94 3.36
N GLN A 113 12.38 18.19 3.78
CA GLN A 113 11.16 18.91 3.40
C GLN A 113 11.04 19.10 1.88
N GLN A 114 12.16 19.34 1.19
CA GLN A 114 12.21 19.47 -0.27
C GLN A 114 11.93 18.12 -0.94
N ALA A 115 12.55 17.03 -0.46
CA ALA A 115 12.27 15.68 -0.94
C ALA A 115 10.81 15.28 -0.71
N PHE A 116 10.26 15.60 0.47
CA PHE A 116 8.87 15.33 0.81
C PHE A 116 7.91 16.11 -0.09
N ASN A 117 8.18 17.38 -0.38
CA ASN A 117 7.40 18.16 -1.33
C ASN A 117 7.45 17.57 -2.74
N LEU A 118 8.60 17.04 -3.18
CA LEU A 118 8.72 16.33 -4.47
C LEU A 118 7.89 15.05 -4.49
N VAL A 119 7.90 14.27 -3.40
CA VAL A 119 7.06 13.06 -3.26
C VAL A 119 5.59 13.41 -3.33
N LYS A 120 5.13 14.44 -2.62
CA LYS A 120 3.73 14.90 -2.71
C LYS A 120 3.37 15.34 -4.12
N TRP A 121 4.26 16.08 -4.77
CA TRP A 121 3.98 16.60 -6.10
C TRP A 121 3.96 15.51 -7.18
N PHE A 122 4.84 14.52 -7.09
CA PHE A 122 5.07 13.55 -8.17
C PHE A 122 4.46 12.16 -7.91
N VAL A 123 4.34 11.74 -6.65
CA VAL A 123 3.95 10.36 -6.27
C VAL A 123 2.54 10.32 -5.73
N ASP A 124 2.26 11.07 -4.67
CA ASP A 124 0.93 11.12 -4.04
C ASP A 124 0.60 12.53 -3.51
N PRO A 125 -0.19 13.31 -4.26
CA PRO A 125 -0.62 14.64 -3.83
C PRO A 125 -1.56 14.64 -2.62
N GLY A 126 -2.21 13.52 -2.32
CA GLY A 126 -3.08 13.35 -1.16
C GLY A 126 -2.32 13.04 0.12
N LEU A 127 -1.01 12.82 0.04
CA LEU A 127 -0.17 12.50 1.19
C LEU A 127 -0.05 13.71 2.15
N TYR A 128 -0.37 13.48 3.40
CA TYR A 128 -0.18 14.40 4.51
C TYR A 128 0.50 13.68 5.67
N GLY A 129 0.95 14.43 6.65
CA GLY A 129 1.67 13.85 7.78
C GLY A 129 2.48 14.88 8.55
N ASP A 130 2.89 14.47 9.73
CA ASP A 130 3.80 15.24 10.59
C ASP A 130 5.02 14.36 10.91
N VAL A 131 6.16 14.69 10.31
CA VAL A 131 7.42 13.98 10.54
C VAL A 131 8.22 14.54 11.72
N GLN A 132 7.78 15.66 12.28
CA GLN A 132 8.41 16.32 13.43
C GLN A 132 7.75 15.94 14.76
N ALA A 133 6.56 15.34 14.70
CA ALA A 133 5.81 14.84 15.85
C ALA A 133 6.61 13.82 16.68
N ASP A 134 6.16 13.61 17.92
CA ASP A 134 6.72 12.57 18.78
C ASP A 134 6.32 11.16 18.34
N GLU A 135 5.15 11.04 17.71
CA GLU A 135 4.69 9.86 16.98
C GLU A 135 4.47 10.29 15.51
N PRO A 136 5.53 10.26 14.70
CA PRO A 136 5.46 10.68 13.31
C PRO A 136 4.49 9.83 12.49
N TYR A 137 3.87 10.44 11.48
CA TYR A 137 3.00 9.72 10.56
C TYR A 137 3.00 10.33 9.15
N LEU A 138 2.69 9.50 8.16
CA LEU A 138 2.53 9.83 6.75
C LEU A 138 1.34 9.06 6.19
N TYR A 139 0.19 9.71 6.04
CA TYR A 139 -1.06 9.11 5.59
C TYR A 139 -1.61 9.78 4.34
N GLY A 140 -2.39 9.05 3.56
CA GLY A 140 -3.23 9.60 2.51
C GLY A 140 -4.60 8.93 2.52
N PRO A 141 -5.67 9.60 2.04
CA PRO A 141 -6.96 8.95 1.84
C PRO A 141 -6.79 7.72 0.92
N LEU A 142 -7.35 6.56 1.32
CA LEU A 142 -7.20 5.31 0.59
C LEU A 142 -7.58 5.47 -0.90
N LEU A 143 -8.65 6.24 -1.16
CA LEU A 143 -9.21 6.51 -2.48
C LEU A 143 -8.27 7.29 -3.41
N SER A 144 -7.31 8.06 -2.89
CA SER A 144 -6.31 8.78 -3.69
C SER A 144 -4.93 8.12 -3.70
N SER A 145 -4.61 7.32 -2.68
CA SER A 145 -3.27 6.73 -2.55
C SER A 145 -3.09 5.44 -3.35
N MET A 146 -4.10 4.57 -3.41
CA MET A 146 -3.98 3.25 -4.06
C MET A 146 -3.72 3.35 -5.57
N ASN A 147 -2.76 2.60 -6.11
CA ASN A 147 -2.49 2.55 -7.55
C ASN A 147 -3.63 1.94 -8.35
N VAL A 148 -4.26 0.90 -7.79
CA VAL A 148 -5.46 0.28 -8.32
C VAL A 148 -6.49 0.18 -7.20
N LEU A 149 -7.74 0.52 -7.51
CA LEU A 149 -8.88 0.25 -6.64
C LEU A 149 -10.01 -0.34 -7.47
N SER A 150 -10.62 -1.42 -6.97
CA SER A 150 -11.80 -2.02 -7.58
C SER A 150 -12.89 -2.27 -6.55
N ILE A 151 -14.10 -1.85 -6.89
CA ILE A 151 -15.30 -2.05 -6.07
C ILE A 151 -15.92 -3.38 -6.47
N GLY A 152 -15.80 -4.38 -5.59
CA GLY A 152 -16.31 -5.73 -5.82
C GLY A 152 -17.79 -5.88 -5.45
N PRO A 153 -18.32 -7.11 -5.59
CA PRO A 153 -19.68 -7.44 -5.16
C PRO A 153 -19.82 -7.39 -3.64
N TRP A 154 -21.04 -7.62 -3.15
CA TRP A 154 -21.26 -7.86 -1.72
C TRP A 154 -20.58 -9.17 -1.31
N GLU A 155 -20.09 -9.27 -0.07
CA GLU A 155 -19.47 -10.49 0.46
C GLU A 155 -20.42 -11.70 0.34
N SER A 156 -21.73 -11.49 0.54
CA SER A 156 -22.76 -12.51 0.39
C SER A 156 -22.96 -13.02 -1.04
N GLU A 157 -22.41 -12.32 -2.04
CA GLU A 157 -22.50 -12.68 -3.46
C GLU A 157 -21.22 -13.37 -3.96
N GLN A 158 -20.17 -13.50 -3.13
CA GLN A 158 -18.93 -14.15 -3.55
C GLN A 158 -19.00 -15.66 -3.43
N ASP A 159 -18.64 -16.35 -4.51
CA ASP A 159 -18.36 -17.78 -4.47
C ASP A 159 -17.05 -18.05 -3.71
N GLU A 160 -17.01 -19.10 -2.87
CA GLU A 160 -15.84 -19.44 -2.05
C GLU A 160 -14.55 -19.57 -2.87
N ASP A 161 -14.61 -20.07 -4.10
CA ASP A 161 -13.43 -20.25 -4.95
C ASP A 161 -12.89 -18.94 -5.54
N SER A 162 -13.75 -17.94 -5.76
CA SER A 162 -13.32 -16.62 -6.25
C SER A 162 -12.41 -15.89 -5.24
N SER A 163 -12.53 -16.23 -3.96
CA SER A 163 -11.77 -15.62 -2.85
C SER A 163 -10.35 -16.20 -2.68
N LYS A 164 -10.03 -17.32 -3.34
CA LYS A 164 -8.78 -18.06 -3.13
C LYS A 164 -7.68 -17.72 -4.14
N GLU A 165 -8.05 -17.18 -5.30
CA GLU A 165 -7.12 -16.93 -6.40
C GLU A 165 -6.58 -15.50 -6.35
N VAL A 166 -5.25 -15.38 -6.32
CA VAL A 166 -4.57 -14.09 -6.42
C VAL A 166 -4.49 -13.68 -7.88
N LYS A 167 -5.11 -12.56 -8.24
CA LYS A 167 -5.13 -12.01 -9.61
C LYS A 167 -4.53 -10.63 -9.64
N ASN A 168 -3.92 -10.26 -10.77
CA ASN A 168 -3.56 -8.88 -11.02
C ASN A 168 -4.85 -8.04 -11.05
N LEU A 169 -4.85 -6.94 -10.30
CA LEU A 169 -6.03 -6.09 -10.17
C LEU A 169 -6.03 -5.03 -11.26
N GLU A 170 -7.23 -4.74 -11.75
CA GLU A 170 -7.49 -3.61 -12.64
C GLU A 170 -8.40 -2.60 -11.94
N GLU A 171 -8.26 -1.32 -12.30
CA GLU A 171 -9.12 -0.26 -11.80
C GLU A 171 -10.56 -0.47 -12.28
N GLY A 172 -11.53 -0.27 -11.40
CA GLY A 172 -12.94 -0.32 -11.81
C GLY A 172 -13.85 -0.96 -10.78
N SER A 173 -14.59 -1.97 -11.20
CA SER A 173 -15.58 -2.66 -10.39
C SER A 173 -15.96 -4.01 -10.97
N SER A 174 -16.57 -4.86 -10.15
CA SER A 174 -17.15 -6.14 -10.57
C SER A 174 -18.46 -6.41 -9.84
N GLY A 175 -19.32 -7.26 -10.44
CA GLY A 175 -20.61 -7.63 -9.87
C GLY A 175 -21.47 -6.41 -9.49
N SER A 176 -22.07 -6.45 -8.30
CA SER A 176 -22.90 -5.33 -7.78
C SER A 176 -22.10 -4.04 -7.51
N GLY A 177 -20.77 -4.09 -7.47
CA GLY A 177 -19.91 -2.92 -7.31
C GLY A 177 -19.97 -1.95 -8.48
N SER A 178 -20.32 -2.43 -9.69
CA SER A 178 -20.47 -1.56 -10.87
C SER A 178 -21.60 -0.56 -10.72
N ALA A 179 -22.72 -0.96 -10.10
CA ALA A 179 -23.82 -0.04 -9.82
C ALA A 179 -23.41 1.06 -8.82
N ALA A 180 -22.63 0.71 -7.79
CA ALA A 180 -22.10 1.67 -6.82
C ALA A 180 -21.17 2.68 -7.50
N ARG A 181 -20.27 2.21 -8.38
CA ARG A 181 -19.35 3.06 -9.15
C ARG A 181 -20.08 4.01 -10.09
N SER A 182 -21.07 3.50 -10.84
CA SER A 182 -21.87 4.30 -11.77
C SER A 182 -22.73 5.35 -11.07
N LYS A 183 -23.32 5.01 -9.92
CA LYS A 183 -24.15 5.95 -9.14
C LYS A 183 -23.36 7.20 -8.71
N LEU A 184 -22.08 7.03 -8.36
CA LEU A 184 -21.19 8.11 -7.95
C LEU A 184 -20.41 8.74 -9.13
N SER A 185 -20.66 8.28 -10.36
CA SER A 185 -19.94 8.74 -11.57
C SER A 185 -18.41 8.70 -11.41
N LEU A 186 -17.89 7.63 -10.78
CA LEU A 186 -16.45 7.56 -10.51
C LEU A 186 -15.65 7.41 -11.81
N PRO A 187 -14.49 8.08 -11.93
CA PRO A 187 -13.69 8.01 -13.17
C PRO A 187 -13.18 6.61 -13.47
N ASP A 188 -13.04 6.23 -14.75
CA ASP A 188 -12.67 4.85 -15.13
C ASP A 188 -11.19 4.49 -14.97
N THR A 189 -10.30 5.49 -14.87
CA THR A 189 -8.85 5.25 -14.81
C THR A 189 -8.29 5.57 -13.41
N SER A 190 -7.22 4.86 -13.02
CA SER A 190 -6.57 5.11 -11.73
C SER A 190 -6.13 6.56 -11.58
N ALA A 191 -5.52 7.15 -12.61
CA ALA A 191 -5.06 8.54 -12.57
C ALA A 191 -6.22 9.53 -12.36
N ALA A 192 -7.34 9.32 -13.05
CA ALA A 192 -8.51 10.17 -12.90
C ALA A 192 -9.21 9.97 -11.54
N ARG A 193 -9.31 8.72 -11.04
CA ARG A 193 -9.81 8.43 -9.69
C ARG A 193 -8.97 9.14 -8.64
N LYS A 194 -7.64 8.95 -8.68
CA LYS A 194 -6.72 9.58 -7.73
C LYS A 194 -6.93 11.09 -7.69
N LYS A 195 -6.96 11.74 -8.87
CA LYS A 195 -7.21 13.19 -8.99
C LYS A 195 -8.58 13.60 -8.46
N HIS A 196 -9.63 12.83 -8.75
CA HIS A 196 -10.99 13.09 -8.27
C HIS A 196 -11.06 13.12 -6.74
N PHE A 197 -10.37 12.17 -6.09
CA PHE A 197 -10.34 12.06 -4.63
C PHE A 197 -9.28 12.93 -3.93
N LEU A 198 -8.58 13.81 -4.65
CA LEU A 198 -7.84 14.92 -4.03
C LEU A 198 -8.75 16.04 -3.50
N VAL A 199 -10.03 16.02 -3.89
CA VAL A 199 -11.02 17.00 -3.46
C VAL A 199 -11.80 16.43 -2.28
N GLU A 200 -11.76 17.12 -1.13
CA GLU A 200 -12.37 16.67 0.13
C GLU A 200 -13.88 16.40 0.02
N SER A 201 -14.62 17.19 -0.77
CA SER A 201 -16.06 16.95 -0.97
C SER A 201 -16.32 15.59 -1.61
N ASN A 202 -15.49 15.19 -2.57
CA ASN A 202 -15.62 13.90 -3.26
C ASN A 202 -15.29 12.73 -2.33
N LEU A 203 -14.30 12.91 -1.44
CA LEU A 203 -14.01 11.94 -0.37
C LEU A 203 -15.22 11.75 0.55
N LYS A 204 -15.87 12.86 0.94
CA LYS A 204 -17.04 12.84 1.83
C LYS A 204 -18.29 12.25 1.20
N GLU A 205 -18.45 12.37 -0.12
CA GLU A 205 -19.56 11.76 -0.87
C GLU A 205 -19.41 10.23 -1.01
N PHE A 206 -18.17 9.72 -0.96
CA PHE A 206 -17.93 8.28 -1.01
C PHE A 206 -18.12 7.64 0.37
N THR A 207 -18.72 6.44 0.38
CA THR A 207 -18.83 5.61 1.57
C THR A 207 -18.30 4.22 1.27
N PHE A 208 -17.36 3.76 2.09
CA PHE A 208 -17.00 2.35 2.15
C PHE A 208 -18.11 1.60 2.87
N GLU A 209 -18.86 0.79 2.11
CA GLU A 209 -20.07 0.13 2.58
C GLU A 209 -19.73 -1.14 3.38
N LYS A 210 -20.38 -1.31 4.54
CA LYS A 210 -20.37 -2.56 5.30
C LYS A 210 -20.74 -3.74 4.38
N GLY A 211 -19.98 -4.83 4.46
CA GLY A 211 -20.26 -6.06 3.72
C GLY A 211 -19.93 -5.98 2.23
N ARG A 212 -19.40 -4.86 1.70
CA ARG A 212 -18.89 -4.78 0.33
C ARG A 212 -17.41 -5.14 0.30
N VAL A 213 -17.00 -5.83 -0.77
CA VAL A 213 -15.58 -6.14 -0.99
C VAL A 213 -14.90 -5.01 -1.76
N TYR A 214 -13.78 -4.52 -1.23
CA TYR A 214 -12.92 -3.55 -1.89
C TYR A 214 -11.56 -4.19 -2.17
N HIS A 215 -11.08 -4.11 -3.41
CA HIS A 215 -9.78 -4.61 -3.82
C HIS A 215 -8.84 -3.44 -4.08
N ASN A 216 -7.60 -3.56 -3.62
CA ASN A 216 -6.60 -2.51 -3.68
C ASN A 216 -5.24 -3.10 -4.04
N ASP A 217 -4.45 -2.35 -4.79
CA ASP A 217 -3.04 -2.64 -5.00
C ASP A 217 -2.23 -1.35 -4.86
N PHE A 218 -1.19 -1.41 -4.04
CA PHE A 218 -0.25 -0.33 -3.83
C PHE A 218 1.15 -0.80 -4.25
N PHE A 219 1.69 -0.15 -5.28
CA PHE A 219 2.94 -0.52 -5.90
C PHE A 219 3.62 0.72 -6.48
N ASN A 220 4.94 0.71 -6.50
CA ASN A 220 5.69 1.70 -7.26
C ASN A 220 7.12 1.24 -7.55
N PRO A 221 7.76 1.87 -8.53
CA PRO A 221 9.18 1.69 -8.81
C PRO A 221 10.08 2.54 -7.90
N TYR A 222 9.54 3.25 -6.91
CA TYR A 222 10.26 4.29 -6.18
C TYR A 222 10.86 3.79 -4.86
N LEU A 223 10.16 2.99 -4.06
CA LEU A 223 10.70 2.47 -2.80
C LEU A 223 11.35 1.10 -3.02
N ASP A 224 12.67 1.02 -2.83
CA ASP A 224 13.42 -0.23 -2.85
C ASP A 224 13.58 -0.74 -1.42
N PHE A 225 12.81 -1.77 -1.05
CA PHE A 225 12.90 -2.39 0.27
C PHE A 225 14.18 -3.21 0.50
N ASN A 226 14.83 -3.70 -0.57
CA ASN A 226 16.06 -4.45 -0.40
C ASN A 226 17.19 -3.50 0.01
N GLU A 227 17.36 -2.39 -0.70
CA GLU A 227 18.37 -1.36 -0.38
C GLU A 227 17.91 -0.37 0.68
N PHE A 228 16.64 -0.43 1.07
CA PHE A 228 15.93 0.54 1.91
C PHE A 228 16.26 1.98 1.48
N ALA A 229 15.82 2.30 0.27
CA ALA A 229 16.12 3.55 -0.41
C ALA A 229 14.93 4.04 -1.24
N LEU A 230 14.77 5.37 -1.30
CA LEU A 230 13.83 6.02 -2.21
C LEU A 230 14.55 6.39 -3.51
N LYS A 231 14.10 5.83 -4.63
CA LYS A 231 14.56 6.07 -5.99
C LYS A 231 13.58 6.99 -6.70
N LEU A 232 13.96 8.26 -6.84
CA LEU A 232 13.21 9.21 -7.62
C LEU A 232 13.78 9.23 -9.05
N PRO A 233 12.96 8.94 -10.08
CA PRO A 233 13.44 8.89 -11.46
C PRO A 233 13.87 10.28 -11.92
N LYS A 234 14.68 10.31 -12.98
CA LYS A 234 15.00 11.56 -13.68
C LYS A 234 13.71 12.17 -14.24
N PHE A 235 13.45 13.44 -13.95
CA PHE A 235 12.31 14.16 -14.49
C PHE A 235 12.74 15.51 -15.07
N SER A 236 12.51 15.72 -16.37
CA SER A 236 12.91 16.94 -17.07
C SER A 236 14.40 17.28 -16.83
N LEU A 237 14.69 18.42 -16.22
CA LEU A 237 16.03 18.90 -15.87
C LEU A 237 16.56 18.38 -14.53
N VAL A 238 15.75 17.67 -13.73
CA VAL A 238 16.16 17.13 -12.43
C VAL A 238 16.79 15.75 -12.63
N PRO A 239 18.07 15.54 -12.24
CA PRO A 239 18.70 14.23 -12.31
C PRO A 239 17.96 13.25 -11.39
N GLY A 240 17.98 11.96 -11.72
CA GLY A 240 17.45 10.93 -10.82
C GLY A 240 18.25 10.92 -9.51
N ILE A 241 17.56 10.78 -8.38
CA ILE A 241 18.16 10.80 -7.05
C ILE A 241 17.80 9.52 -6.32
N THR A 242 18.80 8.88 -5.72
CA THR A 242 18.61 7.80 -4.77
C THR A 242 18.89 8.33 -3.37
N ILE A 243 17.87 8.33 -2.51
CA ILE A 243 17.97 8.72 -1.11
C ILE A 243 18.12 7.44 -0.27
N PRO A 244 19.30 7.16 0.30
CA PRO A 244 19.52 5.94 1.09
C PRO A 244 18.88 6.10 2.48
N ILE A 245 17.61 5.72 2.61
CA ILE A 245 16.86 5.80 3.88
C ILE A 245 17.61 5.03 4.99
N ILE A 246 18.24 3.90 4.66
CA ILE A 246 19.04 3.10 5.59
C ILE A 246 20.14 3.88 6.34
N SER A 247 20.69 4.96 5.76
CA SER A 247 21.72 5.77 6.42
C SER A 247 21.17 6.63 7.54
N TYR A 248 19.86 6.82 7.55
CA TYR A 248 19.11 7.66 8.47
C TYR A 248 18.21 6.82 9.39
N TRP A 249 18.07 5.53 9.11
CA TRP A 249 17.24 4.63 9.90
C TRP A 249 17.81 4.40 11.30
N ASP A 250 16.93 4.47 12.29
CA ASP A 250 17.25 4.27 13.71
C ASP A 250 16.97 2.84 14.21
N GLY A 251 16.50 1.96 13.33
CA GLY A 251 16.21 0.56 13.65
C GLY A 251 14.74 0.28 13.98
N GLN A 252 13.87 1.30 14.02
CA GLN A 252 12.45 1.08 14.29
C GLN A 252 11.73 0.41 13.11
N PRO A 253 10.69 -0.39 13.32
CA PRO A 253 9.90 -0.94 12.22
C PRO A 253 9.26 0.16 11.37
N LEU A 254 9.23 -0.03 10.06
CA LEU A 254 8.35 0.74 9.17
C LEU A 254 7.00 0.02 9.13
N ARG A 255 5.93 0.71 9.50
CA ARG A 255 4.56 0.17 9.55
C ARG A 255 3.71 0.72 8.42
#